data_AF-A0A0A2EF91-F1
#
_entry.id   AF-A0A0A2EF91-F1
#
_cell.length_a   1.000
_cell.length_b   1.000
_cell.length_c   1.000
_cell.angle_alpha   90.00
_cell.angle_beta   90.00
_cell.angle_gamma   90.00
#
_symmetry.space_group_name_H-M   'P 1'
#
loop_
_entity.id
_entity.type
_entity.pdbx_description
1 polymer ?
#
loop_
_entity_poly.entity_id
_entity_poly.type
_entity_poly.pdbx_seq_one_letter_code
_entity_poly.pdbx_strand_id
1 'polypeptide(L)'
;MNNQQYKETKEDIRDRMIHTAMSFWGIKRLENMDPAVRILIEALAEQLYLQSNELADMEARVMDKVSRILIPEEYANASPAHSILHIVPGVPECNLGVDVSFSLTESKSPLPSASSEKICFSPVCPVVIRRGEIKMMIAGGEFFRIDGELNKRLIYREDLTPDNYSKLWVGFKLDNHVSSLKGVQFYIDFPDITQRRQYTRLLSHVTGRLNGQEVKFVQGIQQDKAHTSEMTTLQSWTEREKTMAQINVRIADQYRYNYLTITTDIPHRKELYKKSPSLYEKPSSAAFDEISTLFEEDLLWLELSFPPHFPVRALAGIFVALNTVPVVNKRLVSTTARSQKTFGVIPLELDTHEYFLAVQRVTDSYNRVYCDAASPSGKLSGDGNYSVRKGGCESFGNYDARSFLVRFQDILLENMSAFEALDRRNNMDILLQMDKLAGYLHHQIKDTSAQGESSRYLFVDQKEETDFIYADYWTTYGEHANGIHAGTQLKGISEDSPACTGFFLTPTTGGRPVPSERLRIARFKYLLGSRDRIVTNQDIRNFCMAELADTISDVRIEKGIMAGRSPGEGLIRTIDIHLLPLSPDLDSKTGRQICDDLYSRLSELSPMTFNYRIFIN
;
A
#
# COMPACT_ATOMS: atom_id res chain seq x y z
N MET A 1 -15.42 13.08 28.13
CA MET A 1 -14.56 13.09 29.33
C MET A 1 -13.13 13.07 28.85
N ASN A 2 -12.34 14.10 29.20
CA ASN A 2 -10.95 14.27 28.78
C ASN A 2 -10.07 13.16 29.35
N ASN A 3 -9.60 12.24 28.50
CA ASN A 3 -8.40 11.45 28.80
C ASN A 3 -7.17 12.28 28.41
N GLN A 4 -6.92 13.38 29.12
CA GLN A 4 -5.54 13.80 29.31
C GLN A 4 -4.97 12.80 30.32
N GLN A 5 -4.00 11.99 29.90
CA GLN A 5 -3.18 11.22 30.83
C GLN A 5 -2.64 12.23 31.87
N TYR A 6 -3.17 12.19 33.09
CA TYR A 6 -2.66 12.98 34.20
C TYR A 6 -1.24 12.45 34.48
N LYS A 7 -0.24 13.05 33.84
CA LYS A 7 1.13 12.98 34.34
C LYS A 7 1.14 13.87 35.59
N GLU A 8 1.02 13.25 36.76
CA GLU A 8 1.18 13.94 38.03
C GLU A 8 2.57 14.59 38.05
N THR A 9 2.65 15.88 38.38
CA THR A 9 3.95 16.55 38.47
C THR A 9 4.65 16.13 39.76
N LYS A 10 5.99 16.23 39.78
CA LYS A 10 6.79 15.99 41.01
C LYS A 10 6.27 16.83 42.18
N GLU A 11 5.85 18.07 41.91
CA GLU A 11 5.32 19.00 42.91
C GLU A 11 3.97 18.53 43.44
N ASP A 12 3.06 18.05 42.58
CA ASP A 12 1.76 17.52 43.01
C ASP A 12 1.92 16.29 43.92
N ILE A 13 2.82 15.37 43.57
CA ILE A 13 3.12 14.17 44.37
C ILE A 13 3.71 14.59 45.72
N ARG A 14 4.68 15.51 45.72
CA ARG A 14 5.32 16.02 46.94
C ARG A 14 4.30 16.68 47.85
N ASP A 15 3.48 17.57 47.32
CA ASP A 15 2.52 18.35 48.12
C ASP A 15 1.41 17.44 48.68
N ARG A 16 1.00 16.41 47.93
CA ARG A 16 0.11 15.35 48.44
C ARG A 16 0.75 14.55 49.57
N MET A 17 2.02 14.16 49.43
CA MET A 17 2.74 13.43 50.49
C MET A 17 2.93 14.29 51.75
N ILE A 18 3.29 15.56 51.58
CA ILE A 18 3.42 16.54 52.67
C ILE A 18 2.09 16.71 53.39
N HIS A 19 0.99 16.89 52.65
CA HIS A 19 -0.34 17.03 53.25
C HIS A 19 -0.76 15.77 54.01
N THR A 20 -0.45 14.59 53.47
CA THR A 20 -0.74 13.30 54.11
C THR A 20 0.08 13.15 55.40
N ALA A 21 1.37 13.46 55.37
CA ALA A 21 2.25 13.40 56.54
C ALA A 21 1.85 14.41 57.63
N MET A 22 1.52 15.65 57.27
CA MET A 22 1.01 16.66 58.20
C MET A 22 -0.30 16.23 58.85
N SER A 23 -1.22 15.63 58.10
CA SER A 23 -2.49 15.12 58.62
C SER A 23 -2.29 13.95 59.59
N PHE A 24 -1.36 13.04 59.28
CA PHE A 24 -1.07 11.85 60.09
C PHE A 24 -0.36 12.20 61.40
N TRP A 25 0.59 13.14 61.36
CA TRP A 25 1.34 13.59 62.55
C TRP A 25 0.71 14.77 63.28
N GLY A 26 -0.44 15.29 62.83
CA GLY A 26 -1.14 16.41 63.46
C GLY A 26 -0.37 17.74 63.40
N ILE A 27 0.52 17.90 62.42
CA ILE A 27 1.34 19.09 62.24
C ILE A 27 0.53 20.14 61.46
N LYS A 28 0.36 21.35 62.03
CA LYS A 28 -0.47 22.41 61.44
C LYS A 28 0.26 23.30 60.42
N ARG A 29 1.59 23.32 60.45
CA ARG A 29 2.44 24.18 59.60
C ARG A 29 3.65 23.41 59.10
N LEU A 30 3.96 23.56 57.82
CA LEU A 30 5.08 22.88 57.15
C LEU A 30 6.44 23.19 57.80
N GLU A 31 6.62 24.40 58.34
CA GLU A 31 7.84 24.84 59.03
C GLU A 31 8.15 24.05 60.30
N ASN A 32 7.14 23.42 60.91
CA ASN A 32 7.31 22.62 62.11
C ASN A 32 7.68 21.15 61.80
N MET A 33 7.76 20.79 60.52
CA MET A 33 8.17 19.47 60.09
C MET A 33 9.70 19.38 60.13
N ASP A 34 10.22 18.26 60.62
CA ASP A 34 11.66 18.02 60.68
C ASP A 34 12.29 18.18 59.28
N PRO A 35 13.34 19.00 59.12
CA PRO A 35 14.07 19.13 57.86
C PRO A 35 14.53 17.80 57.26
N ALA A 36 14.92 16.82 58.07
CA ALA A 36 15.31 15.49 57.59
C ALA A 36 14.13 14.75 56.94
N VAL A 37 12.95 14.86 57.54
CA VAL A 37 11.72 14.28 57.01
C VAL A 37 11.29 14.98 55.72
N ARG A 38 11.49 16.30 55.64
CA ARG A 38 11.23 17.06 54.41
C ARG A 38 12.10 16.57 53.25
N ILE A 39 13.40 16.38 53.49
CA ILE A 39 14.34 15.84 52.49
C ILE A 39 13.94 14.42 52.08
N LEU A 40 13.54 13.57 53.04
CA LEU A 40 13.07 12.22 52.75
C LEU A 40 11.80 12.20 51.89
N ILE A 41 10.82 13.07 52.19
CA ILE A 41 9.61 13.20 51.38
C ILE A 41 9.94 13.68 49.97
N GLU A 42 10.89 14.62 49.84
CA GLU A 42 11.32 15.12 48.54
C GLU A 42 12.03 14.05 47.70
N ALA A 43 12.93 13.27 48.29
CA ALA A 43 13.57 12.14 47.64
C ALA A 43 12.58 11.03 47.27
N LEU A 44 11.59 10.74 48.13
CA LEU A 44 10.55 9.76 47.84
C LEU A 44 9.60 10.23 46.73
N ALA A 45 9.22 11.51 46.72
CA ALA A 45 8.39 12.08 45.67
C ALA A 45 9.09 12.02 44.30
N GLU A 46 10.41 12.23 44.28
CA GLU A 46 11.23 12.04 43.09
C GLU A 46 11.22 10.59 42.59
N GLN A 47 11.43 9.62 43.48
CA GLN A 47 11.38 8.21 43.12
C GLN A 47 9.99 7.76 42.64
N LEU A 48 8.93 8.23 43.28
CA LEU A 48 7.55 7.95 42.85
C LEU A 48 7.23 8.59 41.50
N TYR A 49 7.70 9.81 41.26
CA TYR A 49 7.56 10.48 39.97
C TYR A 49 8.27 9.70 38.85
N LEU A 50 9.49 9.23 39.10
CA LEU A 50 10.24 8.38 38.17
C LEU A 50 9.49 7.06 37.90
N GLN A 51 9.01 6.37 38.94
CA GLN A 51 8.23 5.14 38.79
C GLN A 51 6.91 5.36 38.05
N SER A 52 6.21 6.46 38.31
CA SER A 52 4.97 6.78 37.61
C SER A 52 5.19 7.01 36.12
N ASN A 53 6.28 7.69 35.75
CA ASN A 53 6.66 7.85 34.34
C ASN A 53 7.02 6.50 33.71
N GLU A 54 7.81 5.67 34.40
CA GLU A 54 8.14 4.33 33.90
C GLU A 54 6.88 3.46 33.71
N LEU A 55 5.89 3.56 34.60
CA LEU A 55 4.60 2.87 34.46
C LEU A 55 3.80 3.37 33.25
N ALA A 56 3.71 4.69 33.04
CA ALA A 56 3.04 5.25 31.87
C ALA A 56 3.72 4.81 30.56
N ASP A 57 5.05 4.76 30.54
CA ASP A 57 5.82 4.28 29.40
C ASP A 57 5.66 2.75 29.20
N MET A 58 5.53 1.97 30.29
CA MET A 58 5.18 0.55 30.21
C MET A 58 3.78 0.35 29.63
N GLU A 59 2.77 1.13 30.04
CA GLU A 59 1.42 1.04 29.49
C GLU A 59 1.40 1.32 27.98
N ALA A 60 2.10 2.37 27.55
CA ALA A 60 2.26 2.69 26.12
C ALA A 60 2.94 1.55 25.35
N ARG A 61 4.03 0.98 25.88
CA ARG A 61 4.73 -0.16 25.25
C ARG A 61 3.88 -1.43 25.20
N VAL A 62 3.11 -1.72 26.24
CA VAL A 62 2.19 -2.87 26.25
C VAL A 62 1.08 -2.66 25.22
N MET A 63 0.52 -1.46 25.15
CA MET A 63 -0.49 -1.10 24.14
C MET A 63 0.07 -1.25 22.72
N ASP A 64 1.27 -0.72 22.44
CA ASP A 64 1.92 -0.89 21.13
C ASP A 64 2.13 -2.38 20.82
N LYS A 65 2.67 -3.16 21.76
CA LYS A 65 2.91 -4.60 21.58
C LYS A 65 1.64 -5.38 21.30
N VAL A 66 0.57 -5.12 22.05
CA VAL A 66 -0.74 -5.76 21.84
C VAL A 66 -1.34 -5.33 20.50
N SER A 67 -1.22 -4.05 20.15
CA SER A 67 -1.69 -3.54 18.86
C SER A 67 -0.98 -4.21 17.69
N ARG A 68 0.33 -4.47 17.78
CA ARG A 68 1.09 -5.19 16.75
C ARG A 68 0.63 -6.63 16.54
N ILE A 69 0.18 -7.29 17.60
CA ILE A 69 -0.27 -8.69 17.54
C ILE A 69 -1.70 -8.78 16.99
N LEU A 70 -2.56 -7.82 17.35
CA LEU A 70 -3.99 -7.88 17.03
C LEU A 70 -4.36 -7.16 15.73
N ILE A 71 -3.59 -6.17 15.30
CA ILE A 71 -3.80 -5.52 14.01
C ILE A 71 -3.31 -6.46 12.90
N PRO A 72 -4.13 -6.77 11.89
CA PRO A 72 -3.70 -7.52 10.72
C PRO A 72 -2.49 -6.85 10.05
N GLU A 73 -1.55 -7.65 9.53
CA GLU A 73 -0.32 -7.14 8.91
C GLU A 73 -0.57 -6.07 7.84
N GLU A 74 -1.71 -6.16 7.14
CA GLU A 74 -2.20 -5.19 6.15
C GLU A 74 -2.24 -3.74 6.65
N TYR A 75 -2.59 -3.56 7.92
CA TYR A 75 -2.73 -2.24 8.54
C TYR A 75 -1.49 -1.86 9.33
N ALA A 76 -0.53 -2.77 9.47
CA ALA A 76 0.66 -2.61 10.31
C ALA A 76 1.94 -2.31 9.51
N ASN A 77 1.99 -2.73 8.24
CA ASN A 77 3.11 -2.58 7.31
C ASN A 77 2.89 -1.47 6.28
N ALA A 78 3.94 -1.13 5.54
CA ALA A 78 3.83 -0.26 4.37
C ALA A 78 3.00 -0.94 3.28
N SER A 79 2.31 -0.13 2.48
CA SER A 79 1.56 -0.60 1.32
C SER A 79 2.24 -0.09 0.05
N PRO A 80 2.47 -0.94 -0.97
CA PRO A 80 3.08 -0.49 -2.20
C PRO A 80 2.09 0.26 -3.10
N ALA A 81 2.59 1.24 -3.85
CA ALA A 81 1.82 1.88 -4.90
C ALA A 81 1.51 0.87 -6.03
N HIS A 82 0.36 1.01 -6.66
CA HIS A 82 -0.09 0.13 -7.72
C HIS A 82 -0.74 0.92 -8.86
N SER A 83 -0.71 0.34 -10.06
CA SER A 83 -1.29 0.90 -11.27
C SER A 83 -1.52 -0.19 -12.32
N ILE A 84 -2.21 0.14 -13.41
CA ILE A 84 -2.32 -0.70 -14.59
C ILE A 84 -1.29 -0.23 -15.61
N LEU A 85 -0.44 -1.17 -16.05
CA LEU A 85 0.55 -0.94 -17.09
C LEU A 85 0.07 -1.55 -18.40
N HIS A 86 0.05 -0.76 -19.48
CA HIS A 86 -0.06 -1.29 -20.83
C HIS A 86 1.34 -1.66 -21.33
N ILE A 87 1.51 -2.89 -21.82
CA ILE A 87 2.80 -3.44 -22.21
C ILE A 87 2.79 -3.75 -23.70
N VAL A 88 3.79 -3.24 -24.41
CA VAL A 88 4.06 -3.56 -25.81
C VAL A 88 5.20 -4.57 -25.85
N PRO A 89 4.93 -5.84 -26.15
CA PRO A 89 5.97 -6.85 -26.22
C PRO A 89 6.80 -6.67 -27.50
N GLY A 90 8.12 -6.81 -27.41
CA GLY A 90 9.00 -6.85 -28.57
C GLY A 90 8.90 -8.16 -29.38
N VAL A 91 8.35 -9.22 -28.77
CA VAL A 91 8.15 -10.54 -29.36
C VAL A 91 6.66 -10.85 -29.53
N PRO A 92 6.25 -11.79 -30.41
CA PRO A 92 4.84 -12.10 -30.65
C PRO A 92 4.07 -12.59 -29.41
N GLU A 93 4.70 -13.42 -28.57
CA GLU A 93 4.16 -13.86 -27.28
C GLU A 93 5.25 -13.76 -26.21
N CYS A 94 4.90 -13.20 -25.05
CA CYS A 94 5.82 -12.98 -23.94
C CYS A 94 5.18 -13.42 -22.62
N ASN A 95 5.84 -14.34 -21.91
CA ASN A 95 5.43 -14.76 -20.58
C ASN A 95 6.10 -13.85 -19.54
N LEU A 96 5.31 -13.04 -18.84
CA LEU A 96 5.80 -12.20 -17.77
C LEU A 96 5.58 -12.87 -16.42
N GLY A 97 6.68 -13.13 -15.71
CA GLY A 97 6.66 -13.55 -14.31
C GLY A 97 6.44 -12.38 -13.35
N VAL A 98 6.22 -12.72 -12.08
CA VAL A 98 6.02 -11.75 -10.97
C VAL A 98 7.34 -11.06 -10.56
N ASP A 99 8.48 -11.62 -10.98
CA ASP A 99 9.82 -11.10 -10.68
C ASP A 99 10.35 -10.15 -11.77
N VAL A 100 9.66 -10.04 -12.91
CA VAL A 100 10.02 -9.08 -13.97
C VAL A 100 9.82 -7.67 -13.44
N SER A 101 10.78 -6.79 -13.69
CA SER A 101 10.73 -5.40 -13.23
C SER A 101 10.67 -4.42 -14.41
N PHE A 102 9.89 -3.36 -14.27
CA PHE A 102 9.79 -2.24 -15.19
C PHE A 102 10.27 -0.99 -14.45
N SER A 103 11.34 -0.37 -14.91
CA SER A 103 11.88 0.83 -14.27
C SER A 103 11.39 2.10 -14.92
N LEU A 104 11.13 3.08 -14.07
CA LEU A 104 11.11 4.48 -14.41
C LEU A 104 12.45 5.09 -13.98
N THR A 105 13.16 5.71 -14.93
CA THR A 105 14.34 6.51 -14.63
C THR A 105 13.90 7.97 -14.56
N GLU A 106 13.65 8.48 -13.35
CA GLU A 106 13.43 9.92 -13.17
C GLU A 106 14.78 10.64 -13.13
N SER A 107 15.08 11.43 -14.16
CA SER A 107 16.21 12.36 -14.12
C SER A 107 15.76 13.62 -13.39
N LYS A 108 15.89 13.66 -12.06
CA LYS A 108 15.61 14.86 -11.26
C LYS A 108 16.66 15.99 -11.45
N SER A 109 17.64 15.82 -12.34
CA SER A 109 18.66 16.84 -12.64
C SER A 109 19.11 16.80 -14.11
N PRO A 110 19.42 17.95 -14.75
CA PRO A 110 20.12 18.01 -16.04
C PRO A 110 21.62 17.72 -15.93
N LEU A 111 22.18 17.49 -14.73
CA LEU A 111 23.57 17.08 -14.53
C LEU A 111 23.71 15.55 -14.33
N PRO A 112 24.74 14.89 -14.90
CA PRO A 112 24.85 13.42 -14.93
C PRO A 112 25.26 12.75 -13.61
N SER A 113 25.37 13.48 -12.50
CA SER A 113 26.06 13.03 -11.29
C SER A 113 25.20 12.88 -10.03
N ALA A 114 23.89 13.11 -10.11
CA ALA A 114 22.97 12.75 -9.04
C ALA A 114 22.45 11.32 -9.30
N SER A 115 22.63 10.41 -8.34
CA SER A 115 22.09 9.04 -8.39
C SER A 115 20.62 9.07 -8.78
N SER A 116 20.30 8.63 -9.99
CA SER A 116 18.90 8.52 -10.44
C SER A 116 18.20 7.47 -9.60
N GLU A 117 17.25 7.87 -8.77
CA GLU A 117 16.34 6.94 -8.08
C GLU A 117 15.60 6.12 -9.15
N LYS A 118 15.79 4.80 -9.13
CA LYS A 118 15.13 3.89 -10.08
C LYS A 118 13.88 3.34 -9.42
N ILE A 119 12.72 3.86 -9.79
CA ILE A 119 11.44 3.37 -9.29
C ILE A 119 11.02 2.16 -10.13
N CYS A 120 10.94 0.98 -9.51
CA CYS A 120 10.59 -0.27 -10.18
C CYS A 120 9.14 -0.69 -9.93
N PHE A 121 8.51 -1.24 -10.96
CA PHE A 121 7.18 -1.83 -10.91
C PHE A 121 7.20 -3.24 -11.47
N SER A 122 6.50 -4.16 -10.84
CA SER A 122 6.47 -5.56 -11.25
C SER A 122 5.03 -6.06 -11.41
N PRO A 123 4.77 -7.01 -12.32
CA PRO A 123 3.47 -7.66 -12.44
C PRO A 123 3.03 -8.29 -11.12
N VAL A 124 1.74 -8.14 -10.82
CA VAL A 124 1.11 -8.72 -9.63
C VAL A 124 0.91 -10.24 -9.75
N CYS A 125 0.71 -10.73 -10.98
CA CYS A 125 0.51 -12.13 -11.29
C CYS A 125 1.22 -12.48 -12.60
N PRO A 126 1.55 -13.77 -12.83
CA PRO A 126 2.13 -14.18 -14.10
C PRO A 126 1.09 -14.04 -15.22
N VAL A 127 1.46 -13.37 -16.31
CA VAL A 127 0.56 -13.09 -17.43
C VAL A 127 1.27 -13.34 -18.76
N VAL A 128 0.55 -13.95 -19.70
CA VAL A 128 0.98 -14.09 -21.10
C VAL A 128 0.48 -12.89 -21.88
N ILE A 129 1.41 -12.09 -22.40
CA ILE A 129 1.13 -10.91 -23.23
C ILE A 129 1.38 -11.27 -24.69
N ARG A 130 0.47 -10.86 -25.57
CA ARG A 130 0.54 -11.17 -27.00
C ARG A 130 0.57 -9.91 -27.81
N ARG A 131 1.48 -9.80 -28.78
CA ARG A 131 1.58 -8.60 -29.60
C ARG A 131 0.26 -8.38 -30.36
N GLY A 132 -0.40 -7.28 -30.04
CA GLY A 132 -1.68 -6.92 -30.62
C GLY A 132 -2.06 -5.49 -30.28
N GLU A 133 -2.87 -4.90 -31.15
CA GLU A 133 -3.30 -3.51 -31.07
C GLU A 133 -4.79 -3.40 -31.41
N ILE A 134 -5.50 -2.54 -30.69
CA ILE A 134 -6.87 -2.16 -31.04
C ILE A 134 -6.77 -0.96 -31.97
N LYS A 135 -7.37 -1.04 -33.17
CA LYS A 135 -7.33 0.03 -34.17
C LYS A 135 -8.63 0.82 -34.25
N MET A 136 -9.76 0.13 -34.11
CA MET A 136 -11.09 0.69 -34.33
C MET A 136 -12.04 0.22 -33.23
N MET A 137 -12.97 1.08 -32.84
CA MET A 137 -14.03 0.76 -31.88
C MET A 137 -15.32 1.47 -32.27
N ILE A 138 -16.46 0.77 -32.22
CA ILE A 138 -17.77 1.32 -32.57
C ILE A 138 -18.69 1.13 -31.37
N ALA A 139 -19.21 2.21 -30.80
CA ALA A 139 -20.07 2.17 -29.62
C ALA A 139 -21.31 3.04 -29.83
N GLY A 140 -22.51 2.46 -29.79
CA GLY A 140 -23.75 3.24 -29.86
C GLY A 140 -23.90 4.10 -31.12
N GLY A 141 -23.35 3.66 -32.27
CA GLY A 141 -23.34 4.42 -33.53
C GLY A 141 -22.16 5.38 -33.70
N GLU A 142 -21.30 5.54 -32.70
CA GLU A 142 -20.08 6.37 -32.80
C GLU A 142 -18.86 5.51 -33.17
N PHE A 143 -18.13 5.94 -34.20
CA PHE A 143 -16.96 5.26 -34.74
C PHE A 143 -15.68 5.95 -34.27
N PHE A 144 -14.83 5.19 -33.60
CA PHE A 144 -13.59 5.67 -33.03
C PHE A 144 -12.38 4.96 -33.63
N ARG A 145 -11.33 5.71 -33.92
CA ARG A 145 -10.00 5.18 -34.23
C ARG A 145 -9.09 5.40 -33.04
N ILE A 146 -8.35 4.36 -32.72
CA ILE A 146 -7.46 4.29 -31.55
C ILE A 146 -6.03 4.32 -32.08
N ASP A 147 -5.23 5.26 -31.57
CA ASP A 147 -3.80 5.34 -31.91
C ASP A 147 -2.93 4.42 -31.01
N GLY A 148 -1.62 4.38 -31.27
CA GLY A 148 -0.70 3.52 -30.51
C GLY A 148 -0.54 3.90 -29.03
N GLU A 149 -0.96 5.10 -28.64
CA GLU A 149 -1.00 5.57 -27.24
C GLU A 149 -2.38 5.37 -26.60
N LEU A 150 -3.28 4.69 -27.29
CA LEU A 150 -4.67 4.43 -26.90
C LEU A 150 -5.56 5.67 -26.84
N ASN A 151 -5.20 6.75 -27.54
CA ASN A 151 -6.06 7.93 -27.65
C ASN A 151 -7.22 7.64 -28.61
N LYS A 152 -8.43 8.01 -28.18
CA LYS A 152 -9.69 7.78 -28.91
C LYS A 152 -10.06 9.00 -29.75
N ARG A 153 -10.12 8.86 -31.08
CA ARG A 153 -10.57 9.91 -32.02
C ARG A 153 -11.87 9.52 -32.70
N LEU A 154 -12.90 10.36 -32.57
CA LEU A 154 -14.18 10.17 -33.26
C LEU A 154 -14.03 10.50 -34.75
N ILE A 155 -14.46 9.59 -35.62
CA ILE A 155 -14.39 9.76 -37.08
C ILE A 155 -15.77 9.95 -37.68
N TYR A 156 -16.75 9.18 -37.21
CA TYR A 156 -18.09 9.17 -37.78
C TYR A 156 -19.14 8.94 -36.69
N ARG A 157 -20.33 9.47 -36.91
CA ARG A 157 -21.48 9.30 -36.01
C ARG A 157 -22.71 8.92 -36.85
N GLU A 158 -23.28 7.78 -36.51
CA GLU A 158 -24.54 7.26 -37.01
C GLU A 158 -25.67 7.53 -35.99
N ASP A 159 -26.91 7.60 -36.46
CA ASP A 159 -28.07 7.66 -35.58
C ASP A 159 -28.23 6.37 -34.78
N LEU A 160 -28.73 6.50 -33.55
CA LEU A 160 -28.96 5.35 -32.68
C LEU A 160 -30.13 4.50 -33.20
N THR A 161 -29.82 3.25 -33.50
CA THR A 161 -30.79 2.21 -33.82
C THR A 161 -30.93 1.21 -32.67
N PRO A 162 -32.07 0.48 -32.59
CA PRO A 162 -32.23 -0.61 -31.61
C PRO A 162 -31.12 -1.66 -31.68
N ASP A 163 -30.54 -1.87 -32.88
CA ASP A 163 -29.47 -2.85 -33.10
C ASP A 163 -28.11 -2.39 -32.57
N ASN A 164 -27.88 -1.07 -32.46
CA ASN A 164 -26.58 -0.49 -32.06
C ASN A 164 -26.57 0.04 -30.63
N TYR A 165 -27.74 0.22 -30.02
CA TYR A 165 -27.91 0.87 -28.72
C TYR A 165 -27.11 0.23 -27.57
N SER A 166 -27.01 -1.10 -27.54
CA SER A 166 -26.36 -1.85 -26.44
C SER A 166 -25.13 -2.63 -26.88
N LYS A 167 -24.56 -2.32 -28.05
CA LYS A 167 -23.47 -3.09 -28.63
C LYS A 167 -22.20 -2.27 -28.76
N LEU A 168 -21.08 -2.95 -28.55
CA LEU A 168 -19.73 -2.46 -28.77
C LEU A 168 -19.04 -3.39 -29.76
N TRP A 169 -18.48 -2.84 -30.83
CA TRP A 169 -17.59 -3.58 -31.71
C TRP A 169 -16.16 -3.13 -31.47
N VAL A 170 -15.27 -4.08 -31.18
CA VAL A 170 -13.84 -3.85 -30.99
C VAL A 170 -13.10 -4.50 -32.15
N GLY A 171 -12.45 -3.68 -32.97
CA GLY A 171 -11.61 -4.10 -34.08
C GLY A 171 -10.14 -4.12 -33.66
N PHE A 172 -9.58 -5.31 -33.52
CA PHE A 172 -8.20 -5.50 -33.07
C PHE A 172 -7.40 -6.38 -34.01
N LYS A 173 -6.07 -6.25 -33.96
CA LYS A 173 -5.12 -7.00 -34.75
C LYS A 173 -4.17 -7.72 -33.82
N LEU A 174 -3.88 -8.98 -34.13
CA LEU A 174 -2.87 -9.77 -33.43
C LEU A 174 -1.75 -10.15 -34.39
N ASP A 175 -0.57 -10.43 -33.84
CA ASP A 175 0.53 -10.98 -34.62
C ASP A 175 0.15 -12.36 -35.19
N ASN A 176 0.57 -12.64 -36.42
CA ASN A 176 0.26 -13.88 -37.13
C ASN A 176 0.85 -15.13 -36.45
N HIS A 177 1.85 -14.95 -35.59
CA HIS A 177 2.49 -16.04 -34.84
C HIS A 177 1.74 -16.44 -33.56
N VAL A 178 0.68 -15.72 -33.18
CA VAL A 178 -0.20 -16.11 -32.08
C VAL A 178 -1.03 -17.32 -32.51
N SER A 179 -1.07 -18.37 -31.71
CA SER A 179 -1.69 -19.66 -32.08
C SER A 179 -3.19 -19.74 -31.76
N SER A 180 -3.63 -19.12 -30.66
CA SER A 180 -5.03 -19.14 -30.19
C SER A 180 -5.42 -17.83 -29.52
N LEU A 181 -6.72 -17.49 -29.63
CA LEU A 181 -7.35 -16.38 -28.92
C LEU A 181 -7.68 -16.73 -27.46
N LYS A 182 -7.46 -17.98 -27.04
CA LYS A 182 -7.69 -18.41 -25.67
C LYS A 182 -6.77 -17.68 -24.70
N GLY A 183 -7.36 -17.08 -23.67
CA GLY A 183 -6.65 -16.33 -22.65
C GLY A 183 -6.23 -14.93 -23.09
N VAL A 184 -6.75 -14.40 -24.19
CA VAL A 184 -6.64 -12.97 -24.50
C VAL A 184 -7.51 -12.19 -23.51
N GLN A 185 -6.91 -11.18 -22.87
CA GLN A 185 -7.52 -10.38 -21.83
C GLN A 185 -7.79 -8.96 -22.34
N PHE A 186 -9.02 -8.49 -22.13
CA PHE A 186 -9.43 -7.12 -22.42
C PHE A 186 -9.63 -6.38 -21.11
N TYR A 187 -8.95 -5.25 -20.95
CA TYR A 187 -9.21 -4.30 -19.89
C TYR A 187 -10.27 -3.32 -20.35
N ILE A 188 -11.32 -3.16 -19.55
CA ILE A 188 -12.46 -2.28 -19.83
C ILE A 188 -12.64 -1.33 -18.66
N ASP A 189 -12.71 -0.03 -18.96
CA ASP A 189 -12.96 1.02 -17.99
C ASP A 189 -13.95 2.06 -18.51
N PHE A 190 -14.54 2.80 -17.58
CA PHE A 190 -15.55 3.83 -17.83
C PHE A 190 -15.09 5.18 -17.24
N PRO A 191 -14.09 5.84 -17.84
CA PRO A 191 -13.48 7.05 -17.29
C PRO A 191 -14.49 8.20 -17.09
N ASP A 192 -15.49 8.34 -17.96
CA ASP A 192 -16.42 9.47 -17.95
C ASP A 192 -17.55 9.36 -16.90
N ILE A 193 -17.62 8.25 -16.16
CA ILE A 193 -18.69 7.96 -15.22
C ILE A 193 -18.19 8.04 -13.78
N THR A 194 -19.01 8.58 -12.87
CA THR A 194 -18.71 8.66 -11.43
C THR A 194 -18.86 7.31 -10.72
N GLN A 195 -19.89 6.51 -11.05
CA GLN A 195 -20.18 5.20 -10.45
C GLN A 195 -19.48 4.02 -11.14
N ARG A 196 -18.17 4.14 -11.45
CA ARG A 196 -17.42 3.14 -12.27
C ARG A 196 -17.54 1.70 -11.75
N ARG A 197 -17.42 1.50 -10.43
CA ARG A 197 -17.44 0.19 -9.77
C ARG A 197 -18.74 -0.60 -9.99
N GLN A 198 -19.88 0.07 -10.14
CA GLN A 198 -21.15 -0.61 -10.37
C GLN A 198 -21.20 -1.20 -11.79
N TYR A 199 -20.73 -0.43 -12.77
CA TYR A 199 -20.69 -0.85 -14.17
C TYR A 199 -19.65 -1.94 -14.43
N THR A 200 -18.46 -1.87 -13.81
CA THR A 200 -17.44 -2.92 -13.99
C THR A 200 -17.91 -4.28 -13.44
N ARG A 201 -18.68 -4.32 -12.35
CA ARG A 201 -19.29 -5.57 -11.85
C ARG A 201 -20.27 -6.21 -12.84
N LEU A 202 -21.01 -5.39 -13.60
CA LEU A 202 -21.97 -5.86 -14.60
C LEU A 202 -21.29 -6.45 -15.85
N LEU A 203 -19.97 -6.29 -16.02
CA LEU A 203 -19.23 -6.89 -17.13
C LEU A 203 -19.31 -8.43 -17.14
N SER A 204 -19.58 -9.07 -15.99
CA SER A 204 -19.83 -10.52 -15.91
C SER A 204 -21.01 -11.01 -16.75
N HIS A 205 -21.95 -10.12 -17.09
CA HIS A 205 -23.14 -10.44 -17.89
C HIS A 205 -23.00 -10.06 -19.37
N VAL A 206 -21.84 -9.58 -19.79
CA VAL A 206 -21.58 -9.23 -21.19
C VAL A 206 -21.41 -10.52 -21.98
N THR A 207 -22.18 -10.64 -23.07
CA THR A 207 -22.00 -11.71 -24.05
C THR A 207 -21.21 -11.16 -25.21
N GLY A 208 -20.42 -12.00 -25.88
CA GLY A 208 -19.74 -11.55 -27.09
C GLY A 208 -19.73 -12.57 -28.20
N ARG A 209 -19.54 -12.04 -29.41
CA ARG A 209 -19.52 -12.79 -30.65
C ARG A 209 -18.33 -12.34 -31.48
N LEU A 210 -17.56 -13.28 -31.99
CA LEU A 210 -16.47 -13.00 -32.92
C LEU A 210 -16.92 -13.46 -34.31
N ASN A 211 -17.12 -12.52 -35.23
CA ASN A 211 -17.67 -12.78 -36.57
C ASN A 211 -18.96 -13.65 -36.57
N GLY A 212 -19.81 -13.48 -35.56
CA GLY A 212 -21.06 -14.26 -35.39
C GLY A 212 -20.92 -15.57 -34.62
N GLN A 213 -19.71 -16.04 -34.31
CA GLN A 213 -19.48 -17.18 -33.41
C GLN A 213 -19.52 -16.73 -31.94
N GLU A 214 -20.25 -17.44 -31.09
CA GLU A 214 -20.38 -17.10 -29.67
C GLU A 214 -19.08 -17.33 -28.90
N VAL A 215 -18.65 -16.32 -28.14
CA VAL A 215 -17.43 -16.32 -27.32
C VAL A 215 -17.81 -16.28 -25.85
N LYS A 216 -17.24 -17.20 -25.07
CA LYS A 216 -17.43 -17.24 -23.62
C LYS A 216 -16.35 -16.43 -22.92
N PHE A 217 -16.81 -15.49 -22.10
CA PHE A 217 -15.95 -14.66 -21.26
C PHE A 217 -15.97 -15.15 -19.82
N VAL A 218 -14.84 -15.00 -19.14
CA VAL A 218 -14.76 -15.07 -17.68
C VAL A 218 -14.23 -13.73 -17.18
N GLN A 219 -14.90 -13.17 -16.18
CA GLN A 219 -14.46 -11.94 -15.54
C GLN A 219 -13.28 -12.20 -14.61
N GLY A 220 -12.23 -11.40 -14.79
CA GLY A 220 -10.98 -11.49 -14.04
C GLY A 220 -9.77 -11.81 -14.91
N ILE A 221 -8.61 -11.72 -14.27
CA ILE A 221 -7.31 -11.98 -14.87
C ILE A 221 -7.11 -13.51 -14.87
N GLN A 222 -6.88 -14.09 -16.05
CA GLN A 222 -6.59 -15.51 -16.13
C GLN A 222 -5.17 -15.75 -15.61
N GLN A 223 -5.10 -16.37 -14.44
CA GLN A 223 -3.86 -16.92 -13.90
C GLN A 223 -3.56 -18.22 -14.64
N ASP A 224 -2.37 -18.34 -15.21
CA ASP A 224 -1.96 -19.56 -15.85
C ASP A 224 -1.78 -20.64 -14.77
N LYS A 225 -2.70 -21.63 -14.75
CA LYS A 225 -2.64 -22.75 -13.79
C LYS A 225 -1.45 -23.67 -14.06
N ALA A 226 -0.72 -23.47 -15.15
CA ALA A 226 0.43 -24.28 -15.55
C ALA A 226 1.54 -24.31 -14.48
N HIS A 227 1.79 -23.21 -13.77
CA HIS A 227 2.75 -23.19 -12.65
C HIS A 227 2.21 -23.78 -11.35
N THR A 228 0.91 -24.06 -11.24
CA THR A 228 0.31 -24.66 -10.04
C THR A 228 0.27 -26.19 -10.11
N SER A 229 0.43 -26.79 -11.30
CA SER A 229 0.32 -28.25 -11.49
C SER A 229 1.49 -29.07 -10.92
N GLU A 230 2.65 -28.45 -10.67
CA GLU A 230 3.83 -29.17 -10.14
C GLU A 230 4.01 -29.00 -8.62
N MET A 231 3.30 -28.06 -7.99
CA MET A 231 3.37 -27.86 -6.54
C MET A 231 2.36 -28.76 -5.83
N THR A 232 2.84 -29.43 -4.78
CA THR A 232 1.94 -30.11 -3.83
C THR A 232 0.95 -29.12 -3.20
N THR A 233 -0.23 -29.59 -2.82
CA THR A 233 -1.27 -28.76 -2.16
C THR A 233 -0.74 -27.99 -0.95
N LEU A 234 0.23 -28.55 -0.21
CA LEU A 234 0.87 -27.90 0.94
C LEU A 234 1.83 -26.76 0.54
N GLN A 235 2.62 -26.93 -0.53
CA GLN A 235 3.52 -25.87 -1.02
C GLN A 235 2.72 -24.68 -1.56
N SER A 236 1.64 -24.95 -2.30
CA SER A 236 0.78 -23.89 -2.85
C SER A 236 -0.02 -23.14 -1.77
N TRP A 237 -0.30 -23.79 -0.65
CA TRP A 237 -0.82 -23.14 0.55
C TRP A 237 0.25 -22.26 1.23
N THR A 238 1.45 -22.80 1.44
CA THR A 238 2.56 -22.08 2.11
C THR A 238 2.99 -20.84 1.32
N GLU A 239 3.01 -20.90 0.00
CA GLU A 239 3.33 -19.74 -0.84
C GLU A 239 2.23 -18.67 -0.85
N ARG A 240 0.96 -19.07 -0.73
CA ARG A 240 -0.16 -18.12 -0.57
C ARG A 240 -0.18 -17.42 0.78
N GLU A 241 0.43 -18.03 1.80
CA GLU A 241 0.60 -17.41 3.12
C GLU A 241 1.72 -16.38 3.16
N LYS A 242 2.63 -16.34 2.17
CA LYS A 242 3.66 -15.30 2.11
C LYS A 242 3.01 -13.92 1.98
N THR A 243 3.45 -12.96 2.79
CA THR A 243 2.93 -11.58 2.83
C THR A 243 2.86 -10.95 1.44
N MET A 244 3.89 -11.12 0.60
CA MET A 244 3.91 -10.57 -0.76
C MET A 244 2.84 -11.19 -1.67
N ALA A 245 2.55 -12.49 -1.53
CA ALA A 245 1.51 -13.15 -2.32
C ALA A 245 0.12 -12.62 -1.94
N GLN A 246 -0.13 -12.37 -0.66
CA GLN A 246 -1.38 -11.76 -0.18
C GLN A 246 -1.56 -10.34 -0.71
N ILE A 247 -0.50 -9.52 -0.67
CA ILE A 247 -0.50 -8.16 -1.26
C ILE A 247 -0.84 -8.23 -2.75
N ASN A 248 -0.22 -9.16 -3.48
CA ASN A 248 -0.48 -9.34 -4.90
C ASN A 248 -1.93 -9.75 -5.17
N VAL A 249 -2.45 -10.78 -4.50
CA VAL A 249 -3.84 -11.24 -4.68
C VAL A 249 -4.82 -10.10 -4.43
N ARG A 250 -4.60 -9.29 -3.38
CA ARG A 250 -5.45 -8.14 -3.06
C ARG A 250 -5.46 -7.09 -4.16
N ILE A 251 -4.28 -6.70 -4.66
CA ILE A 251 -4.17 -5.70 -5.74
C ILE A 251 -4.80 -6.25 -7.02
N ALA A 252 -4.60 -7.54 -7.33
CA ALA A 252 -5.24 -8.18 -8.48
C ALA A 252 -6.78 -8.18 -8.35
N ASP A 253 -7.31 -8.50 -7.16
CA ASP A 253 -8.76 -8.51 -6.90
C ASP A 253 -9.39 -7.11 -7.02
N GLN A 254 -8.65 -6.06 -6.65
CA GLN A 254 -9.11 -4.67 -6.83
C GLN A 254 -9.40 -4.33 -8.30
N TYR A 255 -8.58 -4.85 -9.22
CA TYR A 255 -8.72 -4.60 -10.66
C TYR A 255 -9.49 -5.70 -11.40
N ARG A 256 -9.75 -6.84 -10.75
CA ARG A 256 -10.37 -8.03 -11.35
C ARG A 256 -11.63 -7.73 -12.14
N TYR A 257 -12.47 -6.84 -11.64
CA TYR A 257 -13.75 -6.53 -12.27
C TYR A 257 -13.61 -5.80 -13.61
N ASN A 258 -12.45 -5.21 -13.90
CA ASN A 258 -12.20 -4.48 -15.14
C ASN A 258 -11.69 -5.39 -16.27
N TYR A 259 -11.42 -6.68 -15.98
CA TYR A 259 -10.88 -7.61 -16.96
C TYR A 259 -11.94 -8.59 -17.48
N LEU A 260 -12.00 -8.75 -18.80
CA LEU A 260 -12.72 -9.82 -19.49
C LEU A 260 -11.74 -10.70 -20.24
N THR A 261 -11.74 -12.00 -19.94
CA THR A 261 -10.84 -12.97 -20.58
C THR A 261 -11.60 -13.95 -21.46
N ILE A 262 -11.12 -14.18 -22.68
CA ILE A 262 -11.67 -15.17 -23.60
C ILE A 262 -11.29 -16.58 -23.14
N THR A 263 -12.26 -17.46 -22.93
CA THR A 263 -12.03 -18.88 -22.56
C THR A 263 -12.22 -19.85 -23.71
N THR A 264 -12.99 -19.46 -24.73
CA THR A 264 -13.19 -20.28 -25.92
C THR A 264 -11.88 -20.44 -26.67
N ASP A 265 -11.53 -21.69 -27.01
CA ASP A 265 -10.34 -21.99 -27.80
C ASP A 265 -10.63 -21.76 -29.27
N ILE A 266 -10.39 -20.54 -29.74
CA ILE A 266 -10.54 -20.17 -31.15
C ILE A 266 -9.14 -20.10 -31.76
N PRO A 267 -8.78 -21.02 -32.68
CA PRO A 267 -7.47 -21.00 -33.31
C PRO A 267 -7.32 -19.71 -34.13
N HIS A 268 -6.17 -19.08 -34.02
CA HIS A 268 -5.88 -17.87 -34.78
C HIS A 268 -5.73 -18.24 -36.26
N ARG A 269 -6.61 -17.71 -37.11
CA ARG A 269 -6.60 -17.95 -38.55
C ARG A 269 -6.78 -16.64 -39.30
N LYS A 270 -6.04 -16.48 -40.41
CA LYS A 270 -6.16 -15.31 -41.29
C LYS A 270 -7.58 -15.11 -41.82
N GLU A 271 -8.35 -16.20 -41.98
CA GLU A 271 -9.75 -16.19 -42.42
C GLU A 271 -10.71 -15.47 -41.46
N LEU A 272 -10.30 -15.25 -40.20
CA LEU A 272 -11.11 -14.50 -39.23
C LEU A 272 -10.98 -12.98 -39.41
N TYR A 273 -10.00 -12.50 -40.18
CA TYR A 273 -9.83 -11.08 -40.41
C TYR A 273 -10.81 -10.60 -41.48
N LYS A 274 -11.54 -9.53 -41.16
CA LYS A 274 -12.54 -8.92 -42.05
C LYS A 274 -12.41 -7.40 -42.04
N LYS A 275 -12.72 -6.76 -43.17
CA LYS A 275 -12.74 -5.29 -43.27
C LYS A 275 -13.78 -4.66 -42.36
N SER A 276 -15.02 -5.14 -42.44
CA SER A 276 -16.14 -4.58 -41.67
C SER A 276 -16.70 -5.58 -40.64
N PRO A 277 -17.31 -5.08 -39.55
CA PRO A 277 -18.11 -5.89 -38.64
C PRO A 277 -19.31 -6.52 -39.36
N SER A 278 -19.80 -7.65 -38.87
CA SER A 278 -20.94 -8.41 -39.44
C SER A 278 -22.21 -7.59 -39.65
N LEU A 279 -22.43 -6.54 -38.85
CA LEU A 279 -23.56 -5.62 -39.01
C LEU A 279 -23.45 -4.80 -40.31
N TYR A 280 -22.24 -4.42 -40.69
CA TYR A 280 -21.91 -3.58 -41.84
C TYR A 280 -21.38 -4.42 -43.03
N GLU A 281 -21.76 -5.70 -43.13
CA GLU A 281 -21.50 -6.54 -44.31
C GLU A 281 -22.66 -6.51 -45.33
N LYS A 282 -23.86 -6.04 -44.92
CA LYS A 282 -25.05 -6.02 -45.79
C LYS A 282 -25.28 -4.63 -46.41
N PRO A 283 -25.26 -4.50 -47.74
CA PRO A 283 -25.48 -3.22 -48.40
C PRO A 283 -26.98 -2.94 -48.45
N SER A 284 -27.46 -1.92 -47.75
CA SER A 284 -28.85 -1.47 -47.92
C SER A 284 -29.08 0.04 -47.89
N SER A 285 -28.05 0.88 -47.82
CA SER A 285 -28.22 2.34 -47.86
C SER A 285 -27.01 3.08 -48.46
N ALA A 286 -27.21 4.30 -48.93
CA ALA A 286 -26.13 5.18 -49.41
C ALA A 286 -25.11 5.54 -48.32
N ALA A 287 -25.50 5.46 -47.04
CA ALA A 287 -24.59 5.62 -45.90
C ALA A 287 -23.55 4.48 -45.83
N PHE A 288 -23.86 3.32 -46.42
CA PHE A 288 -22.94 2.17 -46.48
C PHE A 288 -21.69 2.47 -47.29
N ASP A 289 -21.81 3.20 -48.41
CA ASP A 289 -20.66 3.55 -49.25
C ASP A 289 -19.71 4.48 -48.49
N GLU A 290 -20.22 5.48 -47.76
CA GLU A 290 -19.40 6.35 -46.89
C GLU A 290 -18.74 5.55 -45.75
N ILE A 291 -19.48 4.71 -45.04
CA ILE A 291 -18.97 3.91 -43.92
C ILE A 291 -17.94 2.88 -44.39
N SER A 292 -18.11 2.28 -45.57
CA SER A 292 -17.18 1.30 -46.12
C SER A 292 -15.76 1.87 -46.35
N THR A 293 -15.66 3.17 -46.68
CA THR A 293 -14.37 3.84 -46.86
C THR A 293 -13.61 4.04 -45.54
N LEU A 294 -14.28 3.94 -44.39
CA LEU A 294 -13.67 4.08 -43.06
C LEU A 294 -12.86 2.83 -42.66
N PHE A 295 -13.13 1.69 -43.30
CA PHE A 295 -12.51 0.39 -43.01
C PHE A 295 -11.35 0.10 -43.98
N GLU A 296 -10.17 0.62 -43.63
CA GLU A 296 -8.96 0.53 -44.47
C GLU A 296 -8.24 -0.83 -44.36
N GLU A 297 -8.25 -1.45 -43.17
CA GLU A 297 -7.51 -2.68 -42.85
C GLU A 297 -8.43 -3.84 -42.46
N ASP A 298 -7.98 -5.08 -42.70
CA ASP A 298 -8.66 -6.27 -42.18
C ASP A 298 -8.36 -6.43 -40.68
N LEU A 299 -9.41 -6.54 -39.86
CA LEU A 299 -9.34 -6.62 -38.40
C LEU A 299 -10.14 -7.82 -37.86
N LEU A 300 -9.82 -8.25 -36.64
CA LEU A 300 -10.68 -9.15 -35.87
C LEU A 300 -11.75 -8.32 -35.18
N TRP A 301 -13.02 -8.60 -35.51
CA TRP A 301 -14.16 -7.90 -34.94
C TRP A 301 -14.78 -8.72 -33.81
N LEU A 302 -14.69 -8.17 -32.60
CA LEU A 302 -15.38 -8.68 -31.43
C LEU A 302 -16.60 -7.80 -31.14
N GLU A 303 -17.79 -8.37 -31.28
CA GLU A 303 -19.06 -7.80 -30.83
C GLU A 303 -19.24 -8.13 -29.34
N LEU A 304 -19.46 -7.11 -28.52
CA LEU A 304 -19.83 -7.24 -27.10
C LEU A 304 -21.22 -6.64 -26.92
N SER A 305 -22.15 -7.43 -26.40
CA SER A 305 -23.52 -7.02 -26.10
C SER A 305 -23.67 -6.76 -24.60
N PHE A 306 -23.99 -5.52 -24.25
CA PHE A 306 -24.14 -5.08 -22.88
C PHE A 306 -25.60 -5.21 -22.40
N PRO A 307 -25.83 -5.48 -21.11
CA PRO A 307 -27.16 -5.42 -20.50
C PRO A 307 -27.82 -4.02 -20.66
N PRO A 308 -29.15 -3.93 -20.62
CA PRO A 308 -29.88 -2.66 -20.82
C PRO A 308 -29.64 -1.60 -19.71
N HIS A 309 -28.95 -1.96 -18.63
CA HIS A 309 -28.60 -1.06 -17.54
C HIS A 309 -27.47 -0.07 -17.90
N PHE A 310 -26.77 -0.27 -19.02
CA PHE A 310 -25.73 0.64 -19.49
C PHE A 310 -26.33 1.79 -20.28
N PRO A 311 -26.13 3.06 -19.87
CA PRO A 311 -26.58 4.20 -20.67
C PRO A 311 -25.69 4.36 -21.91
N VAL A 312 -26.25 4.85 -23.01
CA VAL A 312 -25.50 5.09 -24.27
C VAL A 312 -24.26 5.93 -24.04
N ARG A 313 -24.35 6.96 -23.19
CA ARG A 313 -23.22 7.83 -22.84
C ARG A 313 -22.07 7.05 -22.17
N ALA A 314 -22.37 6.00 -21.41
CA ALA A 314 -21.35 5.13 -20.82
C ALA A 314 -20.62 4.33 -21.90
N LEU A 315 -21.35 3.82 -22.90
CA LEU A 315 -20.77 3.07 -24.01
C LEU A 315 -19.95 3.98 -24.92
N ALA A 316 -20.42 5.20 -25.19
CA ALA A 316 -19.66 6.21 -25.93
C ALA A 316 -18.33 6.58 -25.21
N GLY A 317 -18.33 6.62 -23.87
CA GLY A 317 -17.14 6.89 -23.05
C GLY A 317 -16.30 5.66 -22.70
N ILE A 318 -16.63 4.47 -23.22
CA ILE A 318 -15.92 3.24 -22.85
C ILE A 318 -14.47 3.27 -23.33
N PHE A 319 -13.58 2.75 -22.49
CA PHE A 319 -12.17 2.53 -22.78
C PHE A 319 -11.89 1.04 -22.80
N VAL A 320 -11.25 0.54 -23.86
CA VAL A 320 -10.87 -0.87 -24.01
C VAL A 320 -9.40 -0.94 -24.41
N ALA A 321 -8.64 -1.78 -23.73
CA ALA A 321 -7.21 -1.99 -24.01
C ALA A 321 -6.83 -3.49 -23.95
N LEU A 322 -5.84 -3.86 -24.76
CA LEU A 322 -5.18 -5.17 -24.74
C LEU A 322 -3.87 -5.08 -23.96
N ASN A 323 -3.28 -6.23 -23.60
CA ASN A 323 -1.92 -6.29 -23.04
C ASN A 323 -1.69 -5.43 -21.80
N THR A 324 -2.71 -5.36 -20.95
CA THR A 324 -2.64 -4.58 -19.71
C THR A 324 -2.45 -5.52 -18.54
N VAL A 325 -1.62 -5.12 -17.58
CA VAL A 325 -1.33 -5.90 -16.39
C VAL A 325 -1.31 -4.98 -15.16
N PRO A 326 -1.96 -5.36 -14.05
CA PRO A 326 -1.76 -4.66 -12.79
C PRO A 326 -0.33 -4.85 -12.33
N VAL A 327 0.34 -3.73 -12.03
CA VAL A 327 1.70 -3.68 -11.54
C VAL A 327 1.75 -3.05 -10.16
N VAL A 328 2.72 -3.50 -9.37
CA VAL A 328 2.96 -3.04 -8.00
C VAL A 328 4.38 -2.50 -7.89
N ASN A 329 4.55 -1.40 -7.15
CA ASN A 329 5.84 -0.81 -6.85
C ASN A 329 6.59 -1.70 -5.85
N LYS A 330 7.49 -2.52 -6.37
CA LYS A 330 8.37 -3.35 -5.56
C LYS A 330 9.72 -3.51 -6.26
N ARG A 331 10.77 -3.60 -5.46
CA ARG A 331 12.15 -3.85 -5.90
C ARG A 331 12.70 -5.05 -5.13
N LEU A 332 13.35 -5.97 -5.83
CA LEU A 332 14.04 -7.08 -5.19
C LEU A 332 15.45 -6.62 -4.81
N VAL A 333 15.79 -6.77 -3.54
CA VAL A 333 17.11 -6.45 -2.99
C VAL A 333 17.70 -7.72 -2.40
N SER A 334 18.95 -7.99 -2.76
CA SER A 334 19.72 -9.12 -2.23
C SER A 334 20.81 -8.60 -1.30
N THR A 335 20.89 -9.15 -0.09
CA THR A 335 21.97 -8.87 0.85
C THR A 335 22.69 -10.15 1.22
N THR A 336 23.99 -10.02 1.50
CA THR A 336 24.86 -11.13 1.92
C THR A 336 25.50 -10.75 3.24
N ALA A 337 25.31 -11.60 4.25
CA ALA A 337 25.88 -11.40 5.56
C ALA A 337 26.74 -12.60 5.97
N ARG A 338 27.83 -12.30 6.66
CA ARG A 338 28.68 -13.33 7.26
C ARG A 338 28.00 -13.88 8.51
N SER A 339 27.91 -15.21 8.61
CA SER A 339 27.37 -15.85 9.80
C SER A 339 28.31 -15.62 10.99
N GLN A 340 27.81 -15.00 12.07
CA GLN A 340 28.54 -14.85 13.34
C GLN A 340 27.99 -15.82 14.36
N LYS A 341 28.89 -16.46 15.14
CA LYS A 341 28.56 -17.57 16.07
C LYS A 341 27.61 -17.19 17.21
N THR A 342 27.43 -15.90 17.51
CA THR A 342 26.75 -15.46 18.74
C THR A 342 25.27 -15.14 18.51
N PHE A 343 24.92 -14.49 17.39
CA PHE A 343 23.53 -14.24 16.98
C PHE A 343 23.47 -14.03 15.46
N GLY A 344 22.70 -14.84 14.74
CA GLY A 344 22.47 -14.71 13.29
C GLY A 344 21.55 -13.53 12.94
N VAL A 345 21.95 -12.31 13.30
CA VAL A 345 21.21 -11.07 13.02
C VAL A 345 21.76 -10.41 11.77
N ILE A 346 20.90 -10.27 10.77
CA ILE A 346 21.26 -9.67 9.48
C ILE A 346 20.44 -8.38 9.32
N PRO A 347 21.09 -7.20 9.30
CA PRO A 347 20.39 -5.96 9.00
C PRO A 347 19.91 -5.96 7.54
N LEU A 348 18.66 -5.56 7.35
CA LEU A 348 18.09 -5.30 6.02
C LEU A 348 18.24 -3.81 5.75
N GLU A 349 19.22 -3.47 4.93
CA GLU A 349 19.53 -2.09 4.56
C GLU A 349 18.40 -1.51 3.71
N LEU A 350 17.93 -0.32 4.07
CA LEU A 350 16.90 0.40 3.32
C LEU A 350 17.51 1.71 2.81
N ASP A 351 17.32 1.99 1.53
CA ASP A 351 17.71 3.26 0.94
C ASP A 351 16.74 4.38 1.40
N THR A 352 17.11 5.64 1.18
CA THR A 352 16.25 6.79 1.49
C THR A 352 14.89 6.66 0.79
N HIS A 353 13.81 6.86 1.54
CA HIS A 353 12.42 6.72 1.07
C HIS A 353 11.98 5.29 0.69
N GLU A 354 12.77 4.27 1.00
CA GLU A 354 12.36 2.88 0.85
C GLU A 354 11.75 2.33 2.15
N TYR A 355 10.73 1.51 1.95
CA TYR A 355 10.07 0.73 2.99
C TYR A 355 10.18 -0.75 2.68
N PHE A 356 10.41 -1.59 3.69
CA PHE A 356 10.40 -3.04 3.47
C PHE A 356 8.98 -3.59 3.39
N LEU A 357 8.78 -4.56 2.50
CA LEU A 357 7.52 -5.29 2.32
C LEU A 357 7.58 -6.69 2.93
N ALA A 358 8.46 -7.55 2.42
CA ALA A 358 8.50 -8.96 2.78
C ALA A 358 9.84 -9.62 2.38
N VAL A 359 10.23 -10.68 3.08
CA VAL A 359 11.34 -11.55 2.65
C VAL A 359 10.84 -12.51 1.57
N GLN A 360 11.59 -12.63 0.46
CA GLN A 360 11.29 -13.59 -0.60
C GLN A 360 11.93 -14.95 -0.30
N ARG A 361 13.23 -14.95 0.03
CA ARG A 361 14.03 -16.15 0.20
C ARG A 361 15.24 -15.88 1.10
N VAL A 362 15.57 -16.84 1.94
CA VAL A 362 16.80 -16.84 2.76
C VAL A 362 17.51 -18.17 2.53
N THR A 363 18.77 -18.12 2.12
CA THR A 363 19.60 -19.30 1.87
C THR A 363 20.98 -19.18 2.52
N ASP A 364 21.61 -20.30 2.82
CA ASP A 364 23.03 -20.33 3.21
C ASP A 364 23.96 -20.58 2.02
N SER A 365 25.27 -20.63 2.30
CA SER A 365 26.33 -21.06 1.37
C SER A 365 26.20 -22.49 0.84
N TYR A 366 25.40 -23.33 1.50
CA TYR A 366 25.10 -24.71 1.07
C TYR A 366 23.77 -24.82 0.33
N ASN A 367 23.14 -23.68 0.01
CA ASN A 367 21.86 -23.57 -0.68
C ASN A 367 20.67 -24.19 0.08
N ARG A 368 20.77 -24.28 1.41
CA ARG A 368 19.68 -24.68 2.30
C ARG A 368 18.71 -23.52 2.46
N VAL A 369 17.41 -23.81 2.40
CA VAL A 369 16.36 -22.78 2.41
C VAL A 369 15.78 -22.66 3.82
N TYR A 370 15.89 -21.48 4.42
CA TYR A 370 15.28 -21.20 5.71
C TYR A 370 13.82 -20.79 5.53
N CYS A 371 12.95 -21.26 6.43
CA CYS A 371 11.52 -20.93 6.42
C CYS A 371 11.17 -19.89 7.48
N ASP A 372 10.12 -19.12 7.25
CA ASP A 372 9.62 -18.18 8.26
C ASP A 372 9.08 -18.96 9.47
N ALA A 373 9.58 -18.63 10.66
CA ALA A 373 9.14 -19.20 11.93
C ALA A 373 7.65 -18.94 12.23
N ALA A 374 7.07 -17.85 11.68
CA ALA A 374 5.66 -17.54 11.83
C ALA A 374 4.76 -18.39 10.90
N SER A 375 5.32 -18.93 9.81
CA SER A 375 4.55 -19.79 8.90
C SER A 375 4.37 -21.18 9.50
N PRO A 376 3.20 -21.84 9.30
CA PRO A 376 3.00 -23.24 9.67
C PRO A 376 4.05 -24.18 9.05
N SER A 377 4.68 -23.80 7.93
CA SER A 377 5.79 -24.53 7.31
C SER A 377 7.10 -24.50 8.12
N GLY A 378 7.35 -23.45 8.91
CA GLY A 378 8.52 -23.34 9.78
C GLY A 378 8.57 -24.39 10.89
N LYS A 379 7.42 -24.99 11.26
CA LYS A 379 7.38 -26.09 12.23
C LYS A 379 7.77 -27.44 11.64
N LEU A 380 7.76 -27.56 10.31
CA LEU A 380 8.01 -28.80 9.56
C LEU A 380 9.39 -28.83 8.91
N SER A 381 10.10 -27.69 8.85
CA SER A 381 11.35 -27.57 8.11
C SER A 381 12.54 -28.12 8.90
N GLY A 382 13.27 -29.05 8.27
CA GLY A 382 14.48 -29.66 8.80
C GLY A 382 15.67 -28.70 8.87
N ASP A 383 15.69 -27.67 8.02
CA ASP A 383 16.93 -26.96 7.65
C ASP A 383 17.19 -25.66 8.43
N GLY A 384 16.21 -25.20 9.24
CA GLY A 384 16.32 -24.00 10.07
C GLY A 384 15.24 -22.97 9.76
N ASN A 385 15.06 -22.02 10.68
CA ASN A 385 13.99 -21.02 10.60
C ASN A 385 14.56 -19.59 10.65
N TYR A 386 13.83 -18.63 10.10
CA TYR A 386 14.11 -17.22 10.28
C TYR A 386 12.91 -16.47 10.86
N SER A 387 13.16 -15.32 11.49
CA SER A 387 12.11 -14.39 11.88
C SER A 387 12.52 -12.96 11.57
N VAL A 388 11.58 -12.16 11.04
CA VAL A 388 11.82 -10.75 10.76
C VAL A 388 11.37 -9.92 11.96
N ARG A 389 12.25 -9.06 12.47
CA ARG A 389 11.94 -8.14 13.56
C ARG A 389 12.07 -6.71 13.10
N LYS A 390 11.07 -5.90 13.45
CA LYS A 390 11.01 -4.48 13.11
C LYS A 390 11.43 -3.63 14.31
N GLY A 391 12.63 -3.04 14.25
CA GLY A 391 13.21 -2.27 15.34
C GLY A 391 13.26 -3.03 16.67
N GLY A 392 13.78 -2.40 17.73
CA GLY A 392 13.73 -2.97 19.09
C GLY A 392 14.72 -4.10 19.38
N CYS A 393 15.56 -4.50 18.43
CA CYS A 393 16.81 -5.23 18.72
C CYS A 393 17.94 -4.27 19.08
N GLU A 394 17.84 -3.05 18.55
CA GLU A 394 18.27 -1.85 19.26
C GLU A 394 17.29 -1.68 20.43
N SER A 395 17.66 -2.06 21.65
CA SER A 395 16.88 -1.83 22.88
C SER A 395 16.72 -0.34 23.23
N PHE A 396 16.90 0.51 22.24
CA PHE A 396 17.01 1.95 22.29
C PHE A 396 16.10 2.46 21.17
N GLY A 397 14.82 2.73 21.43
CA GLY A 397 14.02 3.51 20.46
C GLY A 397 14.72 4.84 20.20
N ASN A 398 14.61 5.46 19.01
CA ASN A 398 15.38 6.70 18.70
C ASN A 398 15.28 7.82 19.77
N TYR A 399 14.14 7.92 20.49
CA TYR A 399 13.99 8.79 21.65
C TYR A 399 14.59 8.24 22.95
N ASP A 400 14.51 6.92 23.14
CA ASP A 400 15.00 6.17 24.30
C ASP A 400 16.52 5.97 24.27
N ALA A 401 17.14 5.82 23.08
CA ALA A 401 18.59 5.78 22.89
C ALA A 401 19.25 7.05 23.40
N ARG A 402 18.69 8.18 23.00
CA ARG A 402 19.15 9.50 23.40
C ARG A 402 18.93 9.70 24.90
N SER A 403 17.73 9.42 25.39
CA SER A 403 17.39 9.59 26.81
C SER A 403 18.18 8.65 27.70
N PHE A 404 18.44 7.42 27.25
CA PHE A 404 19.28 6.45 27.91
C PHE A 404 20.75 6.86 27.89
N LEU A 405 21.30 7.31 26.76
CA LEU A 405 22.69 7.77 26.69
C LEU A 405 22.90 9.02 27.55
N VAL A 406 21.95 9.95 27.55
CA VAL A 406 21.96 11.11 28.45
C VAL A 406 21.85 10.66 29.89
N ARG A 407 20.89 9.79 30.24
CA ARG A 407 20.75 9.24 31.59
C ARG A 407 22.00 8.44 32.03
N PHE A 408 22.61 7.70 31.13
CA PHE A 408 23.86 6.97 31.37
C PHE A 408 25.02 7.93 31.58
N GLN A 409 25.09 9.02 30.80
CA GLN A 409 26.06 10.09 30.99
C GLN A 409 25.85 10.81 32.33
N ASP A 410 24.60 11.13 32.69
CA ASP A 410 24.24 11.73 33.98
C ASP A 410 24.60 10.81 35.14
N ILE A 411 24.28 9.52 35.05
CA ILE A 411 24.69 8.50 36.03
C ILE A 411 26.21 8.42 36.11
N LEU A 412 26.93 8.45 34.99
CA LEU A 412 28.39 8.49 35.01
C LEU A 412 28.89 9.74 35.73
N LEU A 413 28.37 10.92 35.41
CA LEU A 413 28.75 12.19 36.03
C LEU A 413 28.42 12.26 37.54
N GLU A 414 27.25 11.77 37.96
CA GLU A 414 26.86 11.71 39.37
C GLU A 414 27.79 10.78 40.14
N ASN A 415 28.05 9.59 39.58
CA ASN A 415 28.92 8.62 40.21
C ASN A 415 30.40 8.99 40.08
N MET A 416 30.81 9.87 39.17
CA MET A 416 32.18 10.38 39.09
C MET A 416 32.62 11.01 40.41
N SER A 417 31.74 11.76 41.08
CA SER A 417 32.04 12.34 42.40
C SER A 417 32.24 11.28 43.50
N ALA A 418 31.46 10.18 43.43
CA ALA A 418 31.57 9.06 44.35
C ALA A 418 32.80 8.18 44.07
N PHE A 419 33.18 8.02 42.79
CA PHE A 419 34.35 7.25 42.36
C PHE A 419 35.67 8.02 42.56
N GLU A 420 35.67 9.35 42.46
CA GLU A 420 36.82 10.20 42.81
C GLU A 420 37.22 10.07 44.30
N ALA A 421 36.25 9.79 45.18
CA ALA A 421 36.48 9.54 46.60
C ALA A 421 37.08 8.15 46.91
N LEU A 422 37.02 7.20 45.96
CA LEU A 422 37.31 5.77 46.16
C LEU A 422 38.66 5.28 45.61
N ASP A 423 39.57 6.20 45.27
CA ASP A 423 41.03 6.02 45.08
C ASP A 423 41.60 6.34 43.67
N ARG A 424 42.75 7.02 43.68
CA ARG A 424 43.45 7.68 42.57
C ARG A 424 44.52 6.75 41.97
N ARG A 425 44.32 6.28 40.72
CA ARG A 425 45.35 6.40 39.64
C ARG A 425 44.99 5.81 38.26
N ASN A 426 43.98 4.94 38.11
CA ASN A 426 43.74 4.28 36.80
C ASN A 426 42.31 4.37 36.23
N ASN A 427 41.35 5.00 36.94
CA ASN A 427 39.94 4.98 36.50
C ASN A 427 39.52 6.23 35.69
N MET A 428 40.27 7.33 35.76
CA MET A 428 39.95 8.57 35.02
C MET A 428 40.08 8.38 33.50
N ASP A 429 41.07 7.62 33.05
CA ASP A 429 41.25 7.34 31.61
C ASP A 429 40.13 6.46 31.07
N ILE A 430 39.65 5.49 31.87
CA ILE A 430 38.52 4.63 31.51
C ILE A 430 37.23 5.46 31.44
N LEU A 431 37.01 6.37 32.40
CA LEU A 431 35.86 7.27 32.41
C LEU A 431 35.86 8.24 31.21
N LEU A 432 37.01 8.82 30.88
CA LEU A 432 37.16 9.67 29.68
C LEU A 432 36.96 8.88 28.38
N GLN A 433 37.37 7.60 28.34
CA GLN A 433 37.10 6.73 27.21
C GLN A 433 35.62 6.38 27.10
N MET A 434 34.94 6.12 28.23
CA MET A 434 33.50 5.86 28.25
C MET A 434 32.69 7.07 27.78
N ASP A 435 33.04 8.28 28.20
CA ASP A 435 32.38 9.52 27.73
C ASP A 435 32.62 9.75 26.23
N LYS A 436 33.85 9.54 25.74
CA LYS A 436 34.15 9.61 24.30
C LYS A 436 33.39 8.56 23.48
N LEU A 437 33.29 7.33 23.97
CA LEU A 437 32.52 6.27 23.33
C LEU A 437 31.02 6.59 23.35
N ALA A 438 30.49 7.11 24.45
CA ALA A 438 29.10 7.56 24.55
C ALA A 438 28.82 8.72 23.56
N GLY A 439 29.71 9.70 23.46
CA GLY A 439 29.62 10.79 22.50
C GLY A 439 29.70 10.32 21.04
N TYR A 440 30.56 9.35 20.73
CA TYR A 440 30.65 8.72 19.42
C TYR A 440 29.36 7.97 19.06
N LEU A 441 28.84 7.14 19.98
CA LEU A 441 27.55 6.46 19.81
C LEU A 441 26.40 7.46 19.61
N HIS A 442 26.40 8.56 20.36
CA HIS A 442 25.41 9.62 20.22
C HIS A 442 25.44 10.25 18.82
N HIS A 443 26.63 10.52 18.28
CA HIS A 443 26.77 11.05 16.91
C HIS A 443 26.32 10.05 15.86
N GLN A 444 26.69 8.77 16.01
CA GLN A 444 26.33 7.71 15.07
C GLN A 444 24.81 7.48 15.02
N ILE A 445 24.13 7.52 16.17
CA ILE A 445 22.66 7.43 16.25
C ILE A 445 21.98 8.67 15.62
N LYS A 446 22.57 9.85 15.75
CA LYS A 446 22.04 11.10 15.17
C LYS A 446 22.02 11.07 13.64
N ASP A 447 23.05 10.49 13.02
CA ASP A 447 23.13 10.39 11.56
C ASP A 447 22.15 9.32 11.01
N THR A 448 21.90 8.23 11.75
CA THR A 448 20.95 7.17 11.37
C THR A 448 19.48 7.57 11.55
N SER A 449 19.17 8.43 12.52
CA SER A 449 17.79 8.80 12.88
C SER A 449 17.15 9.88 11.98
N ALA A 450 17.91 10.47 11.05
CA ALA A 450 17.46 11.66 10.34
C ALA A 450 16.50 11.40 9.16
N GLN A 451 16.50 10.24 8.48
CA GLN A 451 15.78 10.09 7.20
C GLN A 451 15.35 8.66 6.80
N GLY A 452 14.59 7.92 7.62
CA GLY A 452 14.07 6.63 7.12
C GLY A 452 13.15 5.82 8.05
N GLU A 453 12.62 4.73 7.49
CA GLU A 453 11.95 3.66 8.23
C GLU A 453 12.91 3.05 9.27
N SER A 454 12.38 2.60 10.42
CA SER A 454 13.17 1.83 11.40
C SER A 454 13.78 0.58 10.74
N SER A 455 15.09 0.39 10.91
CA SER A 455 15.81 -0.79 10.40
C SER A 455 15.10 -2.09 10.74
N ARG A 456 15.01 -2.98 9.76
CA ARG A 456 14.49 -4.34 9.93
C ARG A 456 15.66 -5.30 10.01
N TYR A 457 15.52 -6.29 10.89
CA TYR A 457 16.54 -7.30 11.12
C TYR A 457 15.97 -8.69 10.89
N LEU A 458 16.74 -9.51 10.18
CA LEU A 458 16.46 -10.91 9.99
C LEU A 458 17.22 -11.70 11.05
N PHE A 459 16.48 -12.46 11.86
CA PHE A 459 17.03 -13.40 12.84
C PHE A 459 16.98 -14.79 12.25
N VAL A 460 18.15 -15.39 12.02
CA VAL A 460 18.26 -16.73 11.47
C VAL A 460 18.68 -17.69 12.56
N ASP A 461 17.84 -18.69 12.82
CA ASP A 461 18.14 -19.81 13.71
C ASP A 461 18.82 -20.91 12.89
N GLN A 462 20.15 -21.00 13.06
CA GLN A 462 21.01 -21.90 12.32
C GLN A 462 21.19 -23.20 13.10
N LYS A 463 20.85 -24.34 12.48
CA LYS A 463 21.11 -25.67 13.06
C LYS A 463 22.53 -26.16 12.85
N GLU A 464 23.18 -25.71 11.79
CA GLU A 464 24.57 -26.06 11.44
C GLU A 464 25.37 -24.80 11.11
N GLU A 465 26.69 -24.84 11.34
CA GLU A 465 27.57 -23.71 11.02
C GLU A 465 27.64 -23.50 9.49
N THR A 466 27.48 -22.24 9.09
CA THR A 466 27.54 -21.80 7.68
C THR A 466 28.40 -20.55 7.62
N ASP A 467 29.02 -20.27 6.46
CA ASP A 467 29.91 -19.10 6.34
C ASP A 467 29.12 -17.83 6.01
N PHE A 468 28.16 -17.94 5.08
CA PHE A 468 27.38 -16.83 4.56
C PHE A 468 25.90 -17.16 4.49
N ILE A 469 25.09 -16.16 4.77
CA ILE A 469 23.65 -16.16 4.56
C ILE A 469 23.32 -15.11 3.50
N TYR A 470 22.52 -15.53 2.54
CA TYR A 470 21.96 -14.71 1.47
C TYR A 470 20.48 -14.47 1.78
N ALA A 471 20.05 -13.22 1.75
CA ALA A 471 18.67 -12.84 1.98
C ALA A 471 18.17 -11.96 0.83
N ASP A 472 17.13 -12.44 0.15
CA ASP A 472 16.40 -11.74 -0.90
C ASP A 472 15.09 -11.18 -0.30
N TYR A 473 14.88 -9.88 -0.39
CA TYR A 473 13.70 -9.20 0.17
C TYR A 473 13.16 -8.09 -0.74
N TRP A 474 11.87 -7.80 -0.58
CA TRP A 474 11.15 -6.80 -1.36
C TRP A 474 11.11 -5.47 -0.62
N THR A 475 11.48 -4.39 -1.30
CA THR A 475 11.29 -3.00 -0.85
C THR A 475 10.30 -2.25 -1.74
N THR A 476 9.74 -1.16 -1.24
CA THR A 476 8.80 -0.27 -1.95
C THR A 476 9.10 1.18 -1.61
N TYR A 477 8.85 2.10 -2.54
CA TYR A 477 8.90 3.54 -2.27
C TYR A 477 7.62 4.07 -1.60
N GLY A 478 6.61 3.21 -1.40
CA GLY A 478 5.39 3.55 -0.66
C GLY A 478 4.70 4.79 -1.23
N GLU A 479 4.54 5.82 -0.40
CA GLU A 479 3.89 7.08 -0.79
C GLU A 479 4.62 7.86 -1.88
N HIS A 480 5.94 7.74 -1.97
CA HIS A 480 6.75 8.45 -2.97
C HIS A 480 6.54 7.92 -4.39
N ALA A 481 6.01 6.69 -4.52
CA ALA A 481 5.64 6.11 -5.81
C ALA A 481 4.21 6.45 -6.24
N ASN A 482 3.45 7.24 -5.47
CA ASN A 482 2.11 7.69 -5.85
C ASN A 482 2.15 8.92 -6.76
N GLY A 483 1.09 9.11 -7.55
CA GLY A 483 0.90 10.32 -8.36
C GLY A 483 1.68 10.34 -9.66
N ILE A 484 2.36 9.25 -10.04
CA ILE A 484 2.96 9.11 -11.37
C ILE A 484 1.82 9.12 -12.39
N HIS A 485 1.91 10.01 -13.37
CA HIS A 485 0.83 10.25 -14.32
C HIS A 485 0.57 9.05 -15.25
N ALA A 486 -0.68 8.93 -15.69
CA ALA A 486 -1.01 8.06 -16.81
C ALA A 486 -0.27 8.55 -18.07
N GLY A 487 0.21 7.63 -18.91
CA GLY A 487 1.03 7.89 -20.10
C GLY A 487 2.54 7.85 -19.86
N THR A 488 3.01 7.87 -18.60
CA THR A 488 4.45 7.77 -18.31
C THR A 488 5.00 6.42 -18.76
N GLN A 489 6.10 6.43 -19.52
CA GLN A 489 6.71 5.24 -20.11
C GLN A 489 7.69 4.55 -19.14
N LEU A 490 7.69 3.22 -19.15
CA LEU A 490 8.61 2.37 -18.42
C LEU A 490 9.30 1.40 -19.37
N LYS A 491 10.53 1.03 -19.01
CA LYS A 491 11.32 0.03 -19.73
C LYS A 491 11.46 -1.21 -18.86
N GLY A 492 11.23 -2.38 -19.43
CA GLY A 492 11.51 -3.64 -18.78
C GLY A 492 13.01 -3.77 -18.49
N ILE A 493 13.35 -3.98 -17.22
CA ILE A 493 14.67 -4.42 -16.77
C ILE A 493 14.53 -5.90 -16.44
N SER A 494 14.96 -6.74 -17.35
CA SER A 494 15.30 -8.12 -17.04
C SER A 494 16.38 -8.55 -18.00
N GLU A 495 17.43 -9.18 -17.47
CA GLU A 495 18.53 -9.75 -18.25
C GLU A 495 18.06 -10.94 -19.09
N ASP A 496 16.99 -11.62 -18.66
CA ASP A 496 16.46 -12.86 -19.26
C ASP A 496 15.12 -12.68 -20.01
N SER A 497 14.46 -11.52 -19.91
CA SER A 497 13.14 -11.29 -20.55
C SER A 497 13.25 -10.43 -21.82
N PRO A 498 12.40 -10.65 -22.84
CA PRO A 498 12.42 -9.84 -24.07
C PRO A 498 12.18 -8.36 -23.77
N ALA A 499 12.80 -7.48 -24.56
CA ALA A 499 12.63 -6.03 -24.43
C ALA A 499 11.15 -5.65 -24.54
N CYS A 500 10.54 -5.38 -23.38
CA CYS A 500 9.17 -4.90 -23.27
C CYS A 500 9.20 -3.43 -22.87
N THR A 501 8.43 -2.61 -23.57
CA THR A 501 8.16 -1.24 -23.16
C THR A 501 6.72 -1.16 -22.71
N GLY A 502 6.41 -0.23 -21.82
CA GLY A 502 5.04 -0.02 -21.40
C GLY A 502 4.79 1.40 -20.96
N PHE A 503 3.52 1.73 -20.73
CA PHE A 503 3.13 3.01 -20.15
C PHE A 503 1.95 2.83 -19.21
N PHE A 504 1.86 3.68 -18.19
CA PHE A 504 0.77 3.61 -17.23
C PHE A 504 -0.58 4.01 -17.86
N LEU A 505 -1.62 3.20 -17.67
CA LEU A 505 -2.99 3.55 -18.05
C LEU A 505 -3.69 4.37 -16.97
N THR A 506 -3.38 4.07 -15.72
CA THR A 506 -3.91 4.78 -14.55
C THR A 506 -2.78 5.49 -13.81
N PRO A 507 -3.04 6.58 -13.09
CA PRO A 507 -2.04 7.12 -12.19
C PRO A 507 -1.70 6.10 -11.08
N THR A 508 -0.47 6.13 -10.59
CA THR A 508 -0.07 5.26 -9.47
C THR A 508 -0.73 5.72 -8.17
N THR A 509 -1.31 4.77 -7.43
CA THR A 509 -2.06 5.07 -6.19
C THR A 509 -1.89 3.97 -5.16
N GLY A 510 -2.30 4.23 -3.92
CA GLY A 510 -2.38 3.24 -2.85
C GLY A 510 -1.10 3.00 -2.06
N GLY A 511 0.02 3.59 -2.46
CA GLY A 511 1.26 3.57 -1.69
C GLY A 511 1.08 4.27 -0.35
N ARG A 512 1.47 3.61 0.75
CA ARG A 512 1.36 4.16 2.11
C ARG A 512 2.63 3.83 2.89
N PRO A 513 3.14 4.78 3.70
CA PRO A 513 4.27 4.50 4.57
C PRO A 513 3.85 3.53 5.68
N VAL A 514 4.86 3.05 6.41
CA VAL A 514 4.62 2.32 7.64
C VAL A 514 3.84 3.21 8.62
N PRO A 515 2.72 2.75 9.21
CA PRO A 515 1.92 3.57 10.11
C PRO A 515 2.70 3.93 11.36
N SER A 516 2.56 5.18 11.79
CA SER A 516 3.09 5.64 13.08
C SER A 516 2.46 4.86 14.25
N GLU A 517 3.07 4.95 15.43
CA GLU A 517 2.48 4.37 16.65
C GLU A 517 1.08 4.94 16.93
N ARG A 518 0.89 6.25 16.74
CA ARG A 518 -0.39 6.94 16.93
C ARG A 518 -1.46 6.41 15.97
N LEU A 519 -1.11 6.27 14.69
CA LEU A 519 -1.99 5.72 13.66
C LEU A 519 -2.31 4.24 13.90
N ARG A 520 -1.33 3.46 14.37
CA ARG A 520 -1.49 2.05 14.73
C ARG A 520 -2.49 1.90 15.88
N ILE A 521 -2.32 2.66 16.97
CA ILE A 521 -3.25 2.65 18.11
C ILE A 521 -4.65 3.11 17.68
N ALA A 522 -4.76 4.12 16.83
CA ALA A 522 -6.05 4.58 16.31
C ALA A 522 -6.76 3.50 15.47
N ARG A 523 -6.04 2.85 14.56
CA ARG A 523 -6.55 1.72 13.76
C ARG A 523 -6.96 0.55 14.65
N PHE A 524 -6.18 0.22 15.66
CA PHE A 524 -6.53 -0.82 16.64
C PHE A 524 -7.86 -0.51 17.34
N LYS A 525 -8.03 0.72 17.83
CA LYS A 525 -9.28 1.16 18.48
C LYS A 525 -10.48 1.07 17.54
N TYR A 526 -10.30 1.46 16.27
CA TYR A 526 -11.34 1.36 15.26
C TYR A 526 -11.72 -0.10 14.94
N LEU A 527 -10.73 -0.97 14.70
CA LEU A 527 -10.97 -2.38 14.37
C LEU A 527 -11.69 -3.12 15.52
N LEU A 528 -11.28 -2.85 16.77
CA LEU A 528 -11.89 -3.47 17.94
C LEU A 528 -13.29 -2.93 18.24
N GLY A 529 -13.47 -1.61 18.13
CA GLY A 529 -14.71 -0.93 18.50
C GLY A 529 -15.81 -1.06 17.45
N SER A 530 -15.47 -0.80 16.19
CA SER A 530 -16.45 -0.58 15.12
C SER A 530 -16.61 -1.78 14.18
N ARG A 531 -15.66 -2.73 14.18
CA ARG A 531 -15.65 -3.93 13.30
C ARG A 531 -16.02 -3.58 11.85
N ASP A 532 -15.45 -2.49 11.36
CA ASP A 532 -15.66 -1.94 10.03
C ASP A 532 -17.11 -1.48 9.70
N ARG A 533 -17.88 -1.11 10.72
CA ARG A 533 -19.22 -0.52 10.59
C ARG A 533 -19.31 0.79 11.35
N ILE A 534 -19.86 1.81 10.71
CA ILE A 534 -19.94 3.15 11.29
C ILE A 534 -21.39 3.48 11.62
N VAL A 535 -21.74 3.39 12.91
CA VAL A 535 -23.13 3.60 13.37
C VAL A 535 -23.23 4.70 14.42
N THR A 536 -22.27 4.78 15.34
CA THR A 536 -22.29 5.76 16.43
C THR A 536 -21.37 6.95 16.15
N ASN A 537 -21.55 8.05 16.88
CA ASN A 537 -20.62 9.18 16.83
C ASN A 537 -19.19 8.77 17.23
N GLN A 538 -19.05 7.80 18.14
CA GLN A 538 -17.73 7.30 18.53
C GLN A 538 -17.08 6.50 17.39
N ASP A 539 -17.86 5.74 16.62
CA ASP A 539 -17.34 5.03 15.45
C ASP A 539 -16.88 6.01 14.37
N ILE A 540 -17.63 7.09 14.13
CA ILE A 540 -17.22 8.16 13.20
C ILE A 540 -15.90 8.78 13.65
N ARG A 541 -15.76 9.09 14.95
CA ARG A 541 -14.53 9.64 15.52
C ARG A 541 -13.36 8.68 15.36
N ASN A 542 -13.56 7.41 15.73
CA ASN A 542 -12.54 6.36 15.63
C ASN A 542 -12.13 6.12 14.17
N PHE A 543 -13.08 6.15 13.23
CA PHE A 543 -12.82 6.01 11.79
C PHE A 543 -11.95 7.16 11.27
N CYS A 544 -12.34 8.41 11.55
CA CYS A 544 -11.58 9.57 11.13
C CYS A 544 -10.16 9.54 11.71
N MET A 545 -10.01 9.17 12.98
CA MET A 545 -8.69 8.98 13.60
C MET A 545 -7.93 7.81 12.97
N ALA A 546 -8.56 6.70 12.62
CA ALA A 546 -7.88 5.53 12.04
C ALA A 546 -7.38 5.76 10.60
N GLU A 547 -8.00 6.67 9.86
CA GLU A 547 -7.55 7.08 8.52
C GLU A 547 -6.50 8.19 8.57
N LEU A 548 -6.64 9.14 9.50
CA LEU A 548 -5.90 10.41 9.47
C LEU A 548 -5.08 10.72 10.73
N ALA A 549 -4.84 9.76 11.64
CA ALA A 549 -4.21 10.02 12.95
C ALA A 549 -2.93 10.87 12.92
N ASP A 550 -2.16 10.78 11.83
CA ASP A 550 -0.89 11.50 11.66
C ASP A 550 -1.08 12.95 11.20
N THR A 551 -2.24 13.27 10.64
CA THR A 551 -2.59 14.60 10.11
C THR A 551 -3.53 15.38 11.04
N ILE A 552 -4.41 14.69 11.78
CA ILE A 552 -5.41 15.30 12.66
C ILE A 552 -5.08 15.08 14.13
N SER A 553 -5.25 16.14 14.93
CA SER A 553 -5.14 16.11 16.38
C SER A 553 -6.38 15.49 17.02
N ASP A 554 -7.57 15.92 16.60
CA ASP A 554 -8.85 15.47 17.14
C ASP A 554 -10.03 15.68 16.16
N VAL A 555 -11.19 15.07 16.47
CA VAL A 555 -12.41 15.16 15.66
C VAL A 555 -13.61 15.53 16.51
N ARG A 556 -14.30 16.61 16.13
CA ARG A 556 -15.56 17.05 16.74
C ARG A 556 -16.74 16.74 15.82
N ILE A 557 -17.82 16.23 16.41
CA ILE A 557 -19.02 15.82 15.66
C ILE A 557 -20.20 16.63 16.18
N GLU A 558 -20.84 17.35 15.28
CA GLU A 558 -21.98 18.22 15.55
C GLU A 558 -23.17 17.85 14.66
N LYS A 559 -24.36 18.33 15.02
CA LYS A 559 -25.58 18.11 14.23
C LYS A 559 -25.80 19.32 13.34
N GLY A 560 -25.78 19.10 12.03
CA GLY A 560 -25.99 20.12 11.02
C GLY A 560 -27.30 19.97 10.25
N ILE A 561 -27.52 20.93 9.36
CA ILE A 561 -28.63 20.93 8.40
C ILE A 561 -28.10 21.46 7.07
N MET A 562 -28.48 20.81 5.97
CA MET A 562 -28.12 21.19 4.60
C MET A 562 -29.36 21.15 3.69
N ALA A 563 -29.37 21.91 2.61
CA ALA A 563 -30.39 21.76 1.56
C ALA A 563 -30.24 20.39 0.87
N GLY A 564 -31.36 19.75 0.54
CA GLY A 564 -31.38 18.50 -0.20
C GLY A 564 -30.73 18.61 -1.57
N ARG A 565 -30.20 17.48 -2.07
CA ARG A 565 -29.50 17.44 -3.36
C ARG A 565 -30.47 17.17 -4.51
N SER A 566 -31.67 16.67 -4.23
CA SER A 566 -32.69 16.36 -5.25
C SER A 566 -33.78 17.45 -5.33
N PRO A 567 -34.33 17.74 -6.52
CA PRO A 567 -35.47 18.66 -6.67
C PRO A 567 -36.68 18.15 -5.87
N GLY A 568 -37.14 18.92 -4.89
CA GLY A 568 -38.26 18.56 -3.99
C GLY A 568 -37.85 18.10 -2.59
N GLU A 569 -36.55 17.89 -2.34
CA GLU A 569 -36.03 17.71 -0.98
C GLU A 569 -35.84 19.08 -0.29
N GLY A 570 -36.42 19.22 0.91
CA GLY A 570 -36.23 20.41 1.74
C GLY A 570 -34.90 20.41 2.49
N LEU A 571 -34.94 20.79 3.77
CA LEU A 571 -33.77 20.74 4.64
C LEU A 571 -33.55 19.31 5.17
N ILE A 572 -32.35 18.77 4.97
CA ILE A 572 -31.93 17.44 5.43
C ILE A 572 -30.98 17.59 6.62
N ARG A 573 -31.14 16.70 7.62
CA ARG A 573 -30.24 16.65 8.78
C ARG A 573 -28.88 16.06 8.36
N THR A 574 -27.81 16.73 8.76
CA THR A 574 -26.43 16.27 8.50
C THR A 574 -25.68 16.00 9.81
N ILE A 575 -24.67 15.16 9.71
CA ILE A 575 -23.65 14.95 10.72
C ILE A 575 -22.43 15.76 10.28
N ASP A 576 -22.13 16.81 11.03
CA ASP A 576 -21.04 17.73 10.72
C ASP A 576 -19.79 17.26 11.45
N ILE A 577 -18.75 16.93 10.68
CA ILE A 577 -17.48 16.40 11.17
C ILE A 577 -16.44 17.51 11.02
N HIS A 578 -15.97 18.04 12.15
CA HIS A 578 -14.91 19.03 12.20
C HIS A 578 -13.59 18.35 12.56
N LEU A 579 -12.66 18.34 11.60
CA LEU A 579 -11.31 17.83 11.75
C LEU A 579 -10.42 18.95 12.30
N LEU A 580 -9.72 18.70 13.40
CA LEU A 580 -8.72 19.60 13.96
C LEU A 580 -7.35 19.13 13.48
N PRO A 581 -6.61 19.90 12.67
CA PRO A 581 -5.32 19.47 12.15
C PRO A 581 -4.25 19.45 13.25
N LEU A 582 -3.17 18.70 13.04
CA LEU A 582 -2.01 18.63 13.94
C LEU A 582 -1.04 19.80 13.70
N SER A 583 -0.92 20.25 12.46
CA SER A 583 -0.18 21.44 12.03
C SER A 583 -1.11 22.42 11.31
N PRO A 584 -0.90 23.75 11.46
CA PRO A 584 -1.76 24.75 10.82
C PRO A 584 -1.62 24.80 9.29
N ASP A 585 -0.59 24.17 8.71
CA ASP A 585 -0.25 24.25 7.28
C ASP A 585 -0.89 23.13 6.43
N LEU A 586 -2.11 22.71 6.75
CA LEU A 586 -2.82 21.78 5.88
C LEU A 586 -3.29 22.55 4.62
N ASP A 587 -2.54 22.43 3.52
CA ASP A 587 -2.82 23.08 2.25
C ASP A 587 -4.30 22.94 1.83
N SER A 588 -4.95 24.06 1.51
CA SER A 588 -6.40 24.13 1.22
C SER A 588 -6.85 23.24 0.05
N LYS A 589 -5.95 22.87 -0.88
CA LYS A 589 -6.23 21.94 -1.98
C LYS A 589 -6.18 20.48 -1.53
N THR A 590 -5.18 20.12 -0.74
CA THR A 590 -4.99 18.78 -0.16
C THR A 590 -6.09 18.47 0.85
N GLY A 591 -6.48 19.46 1.66
CA GLY A 591 -7.58 19.34 2.62
C GLY A 591 -8.93 19.01 1.97
N ARG A 592 -9.24 19.57 0.79
CA ARG A 592 -10.48 19.24 0.06
C ARG A 592 -10.48 17.80 -0.45
N GLN A 593 -9.37 17.34 -1.02
CA GLN A 593 -9.23 15.96 -1.48
C GLN A 593 -9.38 14.96 -0.33
N ILE A 594 -8.78 15.28 0.82
CA ILE A 594 -8.93 14.48 2.05
C ILE A 594 -10.40 14.43 2.49
N CYS A 595 -11.10 15.57 2.49
CA CYS A 595 -12.53 15.60 2.82
C CYS A 595 -13.38 14.77 1.85
N ASP A 596 -13.10 14.84 0.54
CA ASP A 596 -13.86 14.11 -0.47
C ASP A 596 -13.64 12.59 -0.36
N ASP A 597 -12.40 12.14 -0.15
CA ASP A 597 -12.10 10.71 0.08
C ASP A 597 -12.74 10.20 1.38
N LEU A 598 -12.65 10.98 2.46
CA LEU A 598 -13.24 10.63 3.75
C LEU A 598 -14.77 10.57 3.65
N TYR A 599 -15.39 11.51 2.94
CA TYR A 599 -16.83 11.49 2.68
C TYR A 599 -17.24 10.25 1.88
N SER A 600 -16.50 9.92 0.83
CA SER A 600 -16.75 8.72 0.00
C SER A 600 -16.72 7.46 0.85
N ARG A 601 -15.66 7.25 1.65
CA ARG A 601 -15.52 6.06 2.50
C ARG A 601 -16.55 6.01 3.64
N LEU A 602 -16.84 7.15 4.29
CA LEU A 602 -17.92 7.22 5.28
C LEU A 602 -19.26 6.81 4.66
N SER A 603 -19.56 7.25 3.45
CA SER A 603 -20.80 6.91 2.76
C SER A 603 -20.88 5.43 2.35
N GLU A 604 -19.74 4.78 2.05
CA GLU A 604 -19.69 3.34 1.76
C GLU A 604 -19.89 2.47 3.02
N LEU A 605 -19.36 2.90 4.18
CA LEU A 605 -19.33 2.11 5.43
C LEU A 605 -20.47 2.42 6.42
N SER A 606 -21.28 3.44 6.13
CA SER A 606 -22.39 3.87 6.98
C SER A 606 -23.75 3.57 6.35
N PRO A 607 -24.84 3.58 7.14
CA PRO A 607 -26.20 3.43 6.59
C PRO A 607 -26.54 4.57 5.61
N MET A 608 -27.28 4.25 4.55
CA MET A 608 -27.72 5.21 3.51
C MET A 608 -28.51 6.42 4.04
N THR A 609 -28.97 6.38 5.29
CA THR A 609 -29.71 7.48 5.94
C THR A 609 -28.79 8.56 6.50
N PHE A 610 -27.48 8.31 6.59
CA PHE A 610 -26.50 9.25 7.14
C PHE A 610 -26.02 10.20 6.05
N ASN A 611 -26.14 11.51 6.32
CA ASN A 611 -25.65 12.57 5.45
C ASN A 611 -24.53 13.30 6.18
N TYR A 612 -23.35 13.38 5.58
CA TYR A 612 -22.18 13.99 6.20
C TYR A 612 -21.85 15.36 5.62
N ARG A 613 -21.28 16.23 6.45
CA ARG A 613 -20.51 17.39 6.01
C ARG A 613 -19.18 17.38 6.74
N ILE A 614 -18.09 17.57 6.04
CA ILE A 614 -16.75 17.52 6.61
C ILE A 614 -16.12 18.90 6.49
N PHE A 615 -15.59 19.39 7.60
CA PHE A 615 -14.95 20.68 7.73
C PHE A 615 -13.55 20.48 8.32
N ILE A 616 -12.59 21.24 7.84
CA ILE A 616 -11.25 21.34 8.44
C ILE A 616 -11.21 22.71 9.12
N ASN A 617 -10.94 22.72 10.43
CA ASN A 617 -10.95 23.92 11.27
C ASN A 617 -9.56 24.49 11.50
#